data_AF-A0A3N1QR68-F1
#
_entry.id   AF-A0A3N1QR68-F1
#
_cell.length_a   1.000
_cell.length_b   1.000
_cell.length_c   1.000
_cell.angle_alpha   90.00
_cell.angle_beta   90.00
_cell.angle_gamma   90.00
#
_symmetry.space_group_name_H-M   'P 1'
#
loop_
_entity.id
_entity.type
_entity.pdbx_description
1 polymer ?
#
loop_
_entity_poly.entity_id
_entity_poly.type
_entity_poly.pdbx_seq_one_letter_code
_entity_poly.pdbx_strand_id
1 'polypeptide(L)'
;MVLMTPTSEQEPEPEGQPTRGAGTPPPVDELRLALVCDGGVSLAIYEHGIARELDNVVIASRGFDLVQTSDDPGGPHAELVASLTPVQAAYLDALRHPRDAGALRTVVVDVVAGSSAGGINGVFLAKALSGNHATDALTSLWLDKASILRLLLPSGPARRRGRADAARAPKPAWSPFNGDAMGRWVLEALEAMDATTGLATPGSADPASLLRTGQELDLFVTATDLHGYFRRVPSHDGGKGDVDRQNRTVFHFAPTSRDSGFGPRANGGLAFAARATSCFPGAFAPVSVAHFEEAVRRVPAAVPLVRADFEREHLAQYGLIGADGGTRLFVDGGVLDNRPFDVMIGAIASKSAQTRVDRRIVHIDPDPATWEEPSAPLPTYGSSRRCSRRSA
;
A
#
# COMPACT_ATOMS: atom_id res chain seq x y z
N MET A 1 -7.24 -13.25 62.49
CA MET A 1 -6.97 -11.81 62.25
C MET A 1 -7.27 -11.56 60.79
N VAL A 2 -8.52 -11.13 60.54
CA VAL A 2 -9.09 -10.95 59.19
C VAL A 2 -8.63 -9.59 58.68
N LEU A 3 -7.85 -9.57 57.60
CA LEU A 3 -7.44 -8.34 56.93
C LEU A 3 -8.53 -7.94 55.95
N MET A 4 -9.15 -6.80 56.24
CA MET A 4 -10.19 -6.17 55.42
C MET A 4 -9.61 -5.60 54.13
N THR A 5 -10.34 -5.79 53.04
CA THR A 5 -10.18 -5.14 51.74
C THR A 5 -10.51 -3.64 51.84
N PRO A 6 -9.78 -2.75 51.16
CA PRO A 6 -10.12 -1.33 51.13
C PRO A 6 -11.30 -1.07 50.19
N THR A 7 -12.19 -0.21 50.68
CA THR A 7 -13.41 0.28 50.04
C THR A 7 -13.07 1.22 48.88
N SER A 8 -13.78 1.09 47.76
CA SER A 8 -13.71 1.99 46.62
C SER A 8 -14.25 3.37 47.02
N GLU A 9 -13.39 4.39 46.98
CA GLU A 9 -13.82 5.80 46.93
C GLU A 9 -14.06 6.16 45.46
N GLN A 10 -15.31 6.49 45.13
CA GLN A 10 -15.69 7.08 43.84
C GLN A 10 -15.27 8.55 43.84
N GLU A 11 -14.39 8.94 42.93
CA GLU A 11 -14.17 10.35 42.61
C GLU A 11 -15.45 10.95 42.01
N PRO A 12 -15.80 12.21 42.32
CA PRO A 12 -16.99 12.83 41.77
C PRO A 12 -16.82 13.12 40.27
N GLU A 13 -17.79 12.71 39.47
CA GLU A 13 -17.86 13.06 38.05
C GLU A 13 -17.91 14.59 37.87
N PRO A 14 -17.17 15.16 36.90
CA PRO A 14 -17.26 16.58 36.61
C PRO A 14 -18.64 16.90 36.02
N GLU A 15 -19.34 17.83 36.67
CA GLU A 15 -20.63 18.37 36.25
C GLU A 15 -20.63 18.75 34.76
N GLY A 16 -21.69 18.29 34.07
CA GLY A 16 -21.84 18.39 32.63
C GLY A 16 -21.68 19.81 32.10
N GLN A 17 -20.74 19.97 31.17
CA GLN A 17 -20.79 21.09 30.24
C GLN A 17 -22.03 20.95 29.36
N PRO A 18 -22.79 22.02 29.12
CA PRO A 18 -23.96 21.98 28.27
C PRO A 18 -23.55 21.46 26.89
N THR A 19 -24.22 20.41 26.44
CA THR A 19 -24.14 19.90 25.07
C THR A 19 -24.39 21.07 24.13
N ARG A 20 -23.30 21.61 23.55
CA ARG A 20 -23.41 22.49 22.38
C ARG A 20 -24.23 21.71 21.37
N GLY A 21 -25.42 22.24 21.05
CA GLY A 21 -26.27 21.67 20.02
C GLY A 21 -25.43 21.34 18.80
N ALA A 22 -25.71 20.20 18.17
CA ALA A 22 -25.11 19.77 16.92
C ALA A 22 -25.43 20.81 15.84
N GLY A 23 -24.70 21.92 15.84
CA GLY A 23 -24.64 22.85 14.75
C GLY A 23 -24.00 22.12 13.57
N THR A 24 -24.59 22.30 12.39
CA THR A 24 -24.01 21.83 11.14
C THR A 24 -22.52 22.19 11.12
N PRO A 25 -21.61 21.21 10.94
CA PRO A 25 -20.18 21.52 10.88
C PRO A 25 -19.94 22.60 9.81
N PRO A 26 -18.99 23.52 10.04
CA PRO A 26 -18.72 24.59 9.09
C PRO A 26 -18.34 23.98 7.72
N PRO A 27 -18.73 24.62 6.60
CA PRO A 27 -18.41 24.18 5.24
C PRO A 27 -16.96 23.74 5.08
N VAL A 28 -16.69 22.48 4.75
CA VAL A 28 -15.33 22.01 4.48
C VAL A 28 -15.09 22.07 2.98
N ASP A 29 -13.98 22.67 2.57
CA ASP A 29 -13.61 22.76 1.16
C ASP A 29 -12.98 21.43 0.70
N GLU A 30 -12.24 20.76 1.59
CA GLU A 30 -11.47 19.54 1.28
C GLU A 30 -11.48 18.50 2.41
N LEU A 31 -11.93 17.28 2.11
CA LEU A 31 -11.79 16.08 2.93
C LEU A 31 -10.46 15.39 2.59
N ARG A 32 -9.54 15.37 3.55
CA ARG A 32 -8.25 14.69 3.42
C ARG A 32 -8.26 13.37 4.15
N LEU A 33 -8.05 12.31 3.40
CA LEU A 33 -7.94 10.96 3.92
C LEU A 33 -6.46 10.60 4.07
N ALA A 34 -6.10 10.18 5.28
CA ALA A 34 -4.84 9.53 5.56
C ALA A 34 -5.11 8.06 5.86
N LEU A 35 -4.50 7.16 5.09
CA LEU A 35 -4.79 5.74 5.13
C LEU A 35 -3.72 4.98 5.93
N VAL A 36 -4.16 4.10 6.83
CA VAL A 36 -3.31 3.07 7.44
C VAL A 36 -3.84 1.71 7.02
N CYS A 37 -3.05 0.97 6.26
CA CYS A 37 -3.41 -0.34 5.70
C CYS A 37 -2.63 -1.44 6.40
N ASP A 38 -3.31 -2.23 7.23
CA ASP A 38 -2.70 -3.37 7.91
C ASP A 38 -2.33 -4.48 6.91
N GLY A 39 -1.45 -5.38 7.33
CA GLY A 39 -1.21 -6.62 6.62
C GLY A 39 -2.26 -7.69 6.92
N GLY A 40 -2.80 -8.34 5.88
CA GLY A 40 -3.78 -9.43 6.00
C GLY A 40 -3.51 -10.67 5.13
N VAL A 41 -2.27 -10.89 4.67
CA VAL A 41 -1.89 -12.00 3.76
C VAL A 41 -2.83 -12.09 2.55
N SER A 42 -3.74 -13.08 2.50
CA SER A 42 -4.68 -13.27 1.38
C SER A 42 -5.81 -12.25 1.35
N LEU A 43 -6.04 -11.54 2.44
CA LEU A 43 -7.01 -10.44 2.51
C LEU A 43 -6.53 -9.20 1.71
N ALA A 44 -5.34 -9.26 1.11
CA ALA A 44 -4.89 -8.33 0.08
C ALA A 44 -5.93 -8.09 -1.02
N ILE A 45 -6.74 -9.11 -1.37
CA ILE A 45 -7.80 -8.98 -2.39
C ILE A 45 -8.96 -8.13 -1.86
N TYR A 46 -9.30 -8.26 -0.57
CA TYR A 46 -10.32 -7.45 0.08
C TYR A 46 -9.87 -5.99 0.21
N GLU A 47 -8.66 -5.77 0.69
CA GLU A 47 -8.02 -4.45 0.75
C GLU A 47 -7.91 -3.79 -0.64
N HIS A 48 -7.62 -4.57 -1.69
CA HIS A 48 -7.63 -4.08 -3.07
C HIS A 48 -9.00 -3.55 -3.46
N GLY A 49 -10.07 -4.23 -3.07
CA GLY A 49 -11.44 -3.74 -3.24
C GLY A 49 -11.65 -2.37 -2.58
N ILE A 50 -11.20 -2.21 -1.32
CA ILE A 50 -11.28 -0.92 -0.61
C ILE A 50 -10.46 0.16 -1.33
N ALA A 51 -9.23 -0.16 -1.75
CA ALA A 51 -8.37 0.77 -2.48
C ALA A 51 -9.00 1.24 -3.79
N ARG A 52 -9.70 0.35 -4.52
CA ARG A 52 -10.44 0.72 -5.73
C ARG A 52 -11.61 1.66 -5.45
N GLU A 53 -12.33 1.46 -4.35
CA GLU A 53 -13.42 2.36 -3.97
C GLU A 53 -12.89 3.75 -3.58
N LEU A 54 -11.74 3.81 -2.89
CA LEU A 54 -11.04 5.06 -2.58
C LEU A 54 -10.53 5.78 -3.84
N ASP A 55 -10.00 5.04 -4.82
CA ASP A 55 -9.62 5.59 -6.13
C ASP A 55 -10.84 6.14 -6.88
N ASN A 56 -11.94 5.37 -6.93
CA ASN A 56 -13.19 5.79 -7.57
C ASN A 56 -13.78 7.07 -6.98
N VAL A 57 -13.77 7.24 -5.66
CA VAL A 57 -14.30 8.48 -5.04
C VAL A 57 -13.38 9.66 -5.30
N VAL A 58 -12.06 9.48 -5.35
CA VAL A 58 -11.12 10.57 -5.71
C VAL A 58 -11.28 10.96 -7.17
N ILE A 59 -11.44 10.00 -8.09
CA ILE A 59 -11.76 10.24 -9.50
C ILE A 59 -13.06 11.04 -9.64
N ALA A 60 -14.13 10.60 -8.96
CA ALA A 60 -15.42 11.28 -8.97
C ALA A 60 -15.30 12.71 -8.41
N SER A 61 -14.55 12.88 -7.32
CA SER A 61 -14.27 14.19 -6.73
C SER A 61 -13.51 15.11 -7.68
N ARG A 62 -12.54 14.58 -8.43
CA ARG A 62 -11.79 15.37 -9.41
C ARG A 62 -12.69 15.82 -10.57
N GLY A 63 -13.58 14.94 -11.02
CA GLY A 63 -14.63 15.28 -11.98
C GLY A 63 -15.57 16.38 -11.46
N PHE A 64 -15.94 16.32 -10.18
CA PHE A 64 -16.75 17.36 -9.54
C PHE A 64 -16.06 18.72 -9.54
N ASP A 65 -14.81 18.79 -9.10
CA ASP A 65 -14.02 20.03 -9.05
C ASP A 65 -13.97 20.73 -10.40
N LEU A 66 -13.68 19.95 -11.45
CA LEU A 66 -13.49 20.46 -12.79
C LEU A 66 -14.79 21.06 -13.37
N VAL A 67 -15.94 20.43 -13.11
CA VAL A 67 -17.25 20.94 -13.51
C VAL A 67 -17.58 22.25 -12.78
N GLN A 68 -17.23 22.38 -11.50
CA GLN A 68 -17.49 23.62 -10.76
C GLN A 68 -16.65 24.80 -11.25
N THR A 69 -15.46 24.54 -11.78
CA THR A 69 -14.53 25.58 -12.24
C THR A 69 -14.70 25.97 -13.71
N SER A 70 -15.47 25.22 -14.50
CA SER A 70 -15.59 25.45 -15.95
C SER A 70 -16.84 26.24 -16.34
N ASP A 71 -16.65 27.29 -17.12
CA ASP A 71 -17.74 28.08 -17.74
C ASP A 71 -18.25 27.48 -19.07
N ASP A 72 -17.68 26.36 -19.55
CA ASP A 72 -18.02 25.71 -20.81
C ASP A 72 -18.75 24.37 -20.60
N PRO A 73 -20.09 24.31 -20.81
CA PRO A 73 -20.89 23.10 -20.63
C PRO A 73 -20.59 21.95 -21.60
N GLY A 74 -19.86 22.23 -22.71
CA GLY A 74 -19.51 21.24 -23.74
C GLY A 74 -18.01 20.94 -23.83
N GLY A 75 -17.20 21.49 -22.93
CA GLY A 75 -15.75 21.37 -22.95
C GLY A 75 -15.24 20.00 -22.46
N PRO A 76 -13.90 19.83 -22.38
CA PRO A 76 -13.24 18.60 -21.95
C PRO A 76 -13.71 18.04 -20.59
N HIS A 77 -14.29 18.89 -19.74
CA HIS A 77 -14.87 18.52 -18.44
C HIS A 77 -16.21 17.79 -18.54
N ALA A 78 -17.02 18.09 -19.56
CA ALA A 78 -18.27 17.37 -19.82
C ALA A 78 -17.98 15.97 -20.37
N GLU A 79 -16.95 15.83 -21.21
CA GLU A 79 -16.44 14.53 -21.69
C GLU A 79 -15.91 13.67 -20.54
N LEU A 80 -15.22 14.28 -19.59
CA LEU A 80 -14.73 13.62 -18.39
C LEU A 80 -15.87 13.00 -17.57
N VAL A 81 -16.90 13.79 -17.25
CA VAL A 81 -18.08 13.31 -16.53
C VAL A 81 -18.81 12.22 -17.32
N ALA A 82 -18.89 12.36 -18.64
CA ALA A 82 -19.48 11.35 -19.52
C ALA A 82 -18.67 10.05 -19.59
N SER A 83 -17.37 10.10 -19.32
CA SER A 83 -16.47 8.93 -19.30
C SER A 83 -16.45 8.17 -17.97
N LEU A 84 -17.08 8.71 -16.92
CA LEU A 84 -17.13 8.05 -15.61
C LEU A 84 -17.84 6.71 -15.70
N THR A 85 -17.28 5.71 -15.00
CA THR A 85 -17.94 4.42 -14.81
C THR A 85 -19.20 4.59 -13.95
N PRO A 86 -20.16 3.63 -13.97
CA PRO A 86 -21.36 3.71 -13.14
C PRO A 86 -21.06 3.89 -11.64
N VAL A 87 -19.98 3.30 -11.14
CA VAL A 87 -19.56 3.43 -9.73
C VAL A 87 -19.05 4.84 -9.44
N GLN A 88 -18.19 5.39 -10.31
CA GLN A 88 -17.69 6.76 -10.18
C GLN A 88 -18.82 7.79 -10.31
N ALA A 89 -19.78 7.56 -11.21
CA ALA A 89 -20.97 8.39 -11.33
C ALA A 89 -21.81 8.36 -10.05
N ALA A 90 -21.98 7.19 -9.42
CA ALA A 90 -22.69 7.08 -8.14
C ALA A 90 -21.98 7.86 -7.02
N TYR A 91 -20.64 7.83 -6.96
CA TYR A 91 -19.89 8.69 -6.04
C TYR A 91 -20.05 10.17 -6.37
N LEU A 92 -20.03 10.56 -7.65
CA LEU A 92 -20.26 11.94 -8.07
C LEU A 92 -21.65 12.44 -7.64
N ASP A 93 -22.68 11.60 -7.81
CA ASP A 93 -24.04 11.90 -7.38
C ASP A 93 -24.13 12.03 -5.85
N ALA A 94 -23.42 11.17 -5.11
CA ALA A 94 -23.33 11.27 -3.66
C ALA A 94 -22.64 12.58 -3.21
N LEU A 95 -21.55 12.98 -3.87
CA LEU A 95 -20.86 14.25 -3.61
C LEU A 95 -21.71 15.47 -3.96
N ARG A 96 -22.64 15.34 -4.92
CA ARG A 96 -23.61 16.38 -5.32
C ARG A 96 -24.86 16.41 -4.46
N HIS A 97 -25.01 15.52 -3.49
CA HIS A 97 -26.28 15.32 -2.82
C HIS A 97 -26.76 16.61 -2.11
N PRO A 98 -28.00 17.09 -2.34
CA PRO A 98 -28.47 18.39 -1.84
C PRO A 98 -28.45 18.56 -0.32
N ARG A 99 -28.52 17.46 0.45
CA ARG A 99 -28.36 17.49 1.92
C ARG A 99 -26.97 17.96 2.36
N ASP A 100 -25.97 17.77 1.51
CA ASP A 100 -24.58 18.11 1.74
C ASP A 100 -24.15 19.33 0.90
N ALA A 101 -25.12 20.00 0.26
CA ALA A 101 -24.89 21.19 -0.56
C ALA A 101 -24.25 22.30 0.28
N GLY A 102 -22.95 22.50 0.07
CA GLY A 102 -22.14 23.48 0.77
C GLY A 102 -21.26 22.92 1.90
N ALA A 103 -21.25 21.60 2.16
CA ALA A 103 -20.52 20.99 3.28
C ALA A 103 -19.21 20.27 2.89
N LEU A 104 -19.09 19.75 1.66
CA LEU A 104 -17.91 19.04 1.16
C LEU A 104 -17.78 19.30 -0.34
N ARG A 105 -16.61 19.74 -0.83
CA ARG A 105 -16.38 19.91 -2.28
C ARG A 105 -15.41 18.90 -2.85
N THR A 106 -14.43 18.46 -2.07
CA THR A 106 -13.34 17.65 -2.61
C THR A 106 -12.92 16.56 -1.64
N VAL A 107 -12.69 15.36 -2.14
CA VAL A 107 -12.06 14.24 -1.42
C VAL A 107 -10.69 13.99 -2.02
N VAL A 108 -9.66 13.95 -1.16
CA VAL A 108 -8.30 13.63 -1.55
C VAL A 108 -7.68 12.61 -0.59
N VAL A 109 -6.75 11.81 -1.10
CA VAL A 109 -5.84 11.00 -0.30
C VAL A 109 -4.46 11.63 -0.39
N ASP A 110 -3.85 11.96 0.75
CA ASP A 110 -2.55 12.65 0.80
C ASP A 110 -1.47 11.90 1.59
N VAL A 111 -1.86 10.89 2.37
CA VAL A 111 -0.94 10.00 3.08
C VAL A 111 -1.45 8.56 2.99
N VAL A 112 -0.59 7.63 2.62
CA VAL A 112 -0.84 6.19 2.64
C VAL A 112 0.30 5.52 3.39
N ALA A 113 -0.02 4.79 4.45
CA ALA A 113 0.95 3.99 5.19
C ALA A 113 0.49 2.54 5.24
N GLY A 114 1.35 1.59 4.88
CA GLY A 114 0.95 0.19 4.79
C GLY A 114 2.04 -0.82 5.12
N SER A 115 1.60 -2.01 5.53
CA SER A 115 2.43 -3.17 5.84
C SER A 115 1.92 -4.39 5.08
N SER A 116 2.82 -5.28 4.63
CA SER A 116 2.47 -6.53 3.96
C SER A 116 1.49 -6.35 2.80
N ALA A 117 0.35 -7.03 2.83
CA ALA A 117 -0.76 -6.85 1.89
C ALA A 117 -1.18 -5.38 1.75
N GLY A 118 -1.38 -4.67 2.86
CA GLY A 118 -1.73 -3.25 2.87
C GLY A 118 -0.65 -2.37 2.26
N GLY A 119 0.62 -2.75 2.41
CA GLY A 119 1.75 -2.10 1.76
C GLY A 119 1.75 -2.27 0.24
N ILE A 120 1.40 -3.46 -0.27
CA ILE A 120 1.23 -3.69 -1.72
C ILE A 120 0.07 -2.83 -2.24
N ASN A 121 -1.11 -2.91 -1.61
CA ASN A 121 -2.28 -2.14 -2.05
C ASN A 121 -2.02 -0.62 -1.98
N GLY A 122 -1.30 -0.16 -0.95
CA GLY A 122 -0.87 1.23 -0.82
C GLY A 122 0.06 1.69 -1.95
N VAL A 123 1.02 0.85 -2.37
CA VAL A 123 1.90 1.15 -3.52
C VAL A 123 1.09 1.38 -4.79
N PHE A 124 0.15 0.49 -5.10
CA PHE A 124 -0.64 0.58 -6.32
C PHE A 124 -1.65 1.73 -6.27
N LEU A 125 -2.30 1.96 -5.11
CA LEU A 125 -3.19 3.10 -4.92
C LEU A 125 -2.44 4.42 -5.08
N ALA A 126 -1.26 4.57 -4.46
CA ALA A 126 -0.49 5.81 -4.55
C ALA A 126 -0.03 6.10 -6.00
N LYS A 127 0.36 5.06 -6.74
CA LYS A 127 0.66 5.19 -8.17
C LYS A 127 -0.57 5.60 -8.98
N ALA A 128 -1.72 4.97 -8.74
CA ALA A 128 -2.98 5.31 -9.40
C ALA A 128 -3.36 6.77 -9.15
N LEU A 129 -3.32 7.23 -7.90
CA LEU A 129 -3.62 8.61 -7.53
C LEU A 129 -2.63 9.61 -8.15
N SER A 130 -1.33 9.31 -8.15
CA SER A 130 -0.32 10.22 -8.68
C SER A 130 -0.41 10.40 -10.19
N GLY A 131 -0.64 9.31 -10.94
CA GLY A 131 -0.58 9.33 -12.41
C GLY A 131 -1.93 9.17 -13.10
N ASN A 132 -3.03 9.09 -12.32
CA ASN A 132 -4.36 8.76 -12.81
C ASN A 132 -4.36 7.48 -13.65
N HIS A 133 -3.79 6.42 -13.08
CA HIS A 133 -3.67 5.13 -13.74
C HIS A 133 -4.78 4.18 -13.31
N ALA A 134 -5.20 3.31 -14.22
CA ALA A 134 -6.17 2.28 -13.90
C ALA A 134 -5.54 1.21 -12.97
N THR A 135 -6.29 0.77 -11.98
CA THR A 135 -5.86 -0.26 -11.00
C THR A 135 -6.06 -1.70 -11.50
N ASP A 136 -6.57 -1.88 -12.73
CA ASP A 136 -6.88 -3.18 -13.35
C ASP A 136 -5.67 -4.11 -13.50
N ALA A 137 -4.47 -3.56 -13.61
CA ALA A 137 -3.24 -4.35 -13.64
C ALA A 137 -3.04 -5.15 -12.34
N LEU A 138 -3.32 -4.53 -11.18
CA LEU A 138 -3.27 -5.22 -9.89
C LEU A 138 -4.43 -6.21 -9.76
N THR A 139 -5.62 -5.86 -10.23
CA THR A 139 -6.77 -6.78 -10.27
C THR A 139 -6.42 -8.06 -11.05
N SER A 140 -5.84 -7.90 -12.25
CA SER A 140 -5.44 -9.00 -13.12
C SER A 140 -4.33 -9.83 -12.48
N LEU A 141 -3.35 -9.20 -11.84
CA LEU A 141 -2.33 -9.90 -11.05
C LEU A 141 -2.97 -10.77 -9.97
N TRP A 142 -3.90 -10.23 -9.20
CA TRP A 142 -4.57 -11.00 -8.15
C TRP A 142 -5.38 -12.18 -8.71
N LEU A 143 -6.16 -11.96 -9.75
CA LEU A 143 -6.97 -13.02 -10.36
C LEU A 143 -6.13 -14.12 -11.02
N ASP A 144 -5.04 -13.76 -11.69
CA ASP A 144 -4.26 -14.70 -12.49
C ASP A 144 -3.13 -15.38 -11.72
N LYS A 145 -2.55 -14.68 -10.73
CA LYS A 145 -1.28 -15.06 -10.08
C LYS A 145 -1.38 -15.31 -8.58
N ALA A 146 -2.42 -14.84 -7.88
CA ALA A 146 -2.51 -14.99 -6.41
C ALA A 146 -2.76 -16.44 -5.94
N SER A 147 -3.02 -17.37 -6.85
CA SER A 147 -3.15 -18.78 -6.50
C SER A 147 -1.88 -19.28 -5.81
N ILE A 148 -2.03 -19.88 -4.62
CA ILE A 148 -0.92 -20.48 -3.86
C ILE A 148 -0.08 -21.43 -4.72
N LEU A 149 -0.73 -22.17 -5.64
CA LEU A 149 -0.06 -23.12 -6.53
C LEU A 149 0.85 -22.42 -7.56
N ARG A 150 0.51 -21.19 -7.98
CA ARG A 150 1.36 -20.37 -8.86
C ARG A 150 2.54 -19.77 -8.10
N LEU A 151 2.35 -19.51 -6.80
CA LEU A 151 3.39 -18.99 -5.93
C LEU A 151 4.41 -20.05 -5.52
N LEU A 152 4.06 -21.34 -5.50
CA LEU A 152 5.01 -22.40 -5.12
C LEU A 152 6.28 -22.39 -5.98
N LEU A 153 7.42 -22.58 -5.33
CA LEU A 153 8.65 -22.93 -6.02
C LEU A 153 8.44 -24.25 -6.78
N PRO A 154 8.97 -24.39 -8.01
CA PRO A 154 8.84 -25.63 -8.76
C PRO A 154 9.44 -26.81 -7.98
N SER A 155 8.60 -27.74 -7.52
CA SER A 155 9.00 -28.97 -6.86
C SER A 155 9.11 -30.09 -7.89
N GLY A 156 10.33 -30.43 -8.32
CA GLY A 156 10.59 -31.56 -9.22
C GLY A 156 12.07 -31.72 -9.62
N PRO A 157 12.49 -32.91 -10.10
CA PRO A 157 13.88 -33.24 -10.41
C PRO A 157 14.36 -32.64 -11.75
N ALA A 158 13.96 -31.40 -12.08
CA ALA A 158 14.40 -30.67 -13.27
C ALA A 158 15.78 -30.00 -13.10
N ARG A 159 16.44 -30.18 -11.94
CA ARG A 159 17.86 -29.86 -11.73
C ARG A 159 18.76 -30.98 -12.27
N ARG A 160 18.74 -31.22 -13.58
CA ARG A 160 19.81 -31.92 -14.33
C ARG A 160 19.49 -31.88 -15.82
N ARG A 161 19.69 -30.72 -16.46
CA ARG A 161 20.18 -30.59 -17.83
C ARG A 161 20.20 -29.11 -18.20
N GLY A 162 21.41 -28.58 -18.40
CA GLY A 162 21.62 -27.36 -19.19
C GLY A 162 22.01 -26.13 -18.38
N ARG A 163 23.32 -25.87 -18.42
CA ARG A 163 24.01 -24.57 -18.27
C ARG A 163 24.22 -24.02 -16.85
N ALA A 164 25.48 -23.67 -16.63
CA ALA A 164 26.00 -23.05 -15.44
C ALA A 164 25.46 -21.61 -15.32
N ASP A 165 24.29 -21.46 -14.69
CA ASP A 165 23.93 -20.18 -14.07
C ASP A 165 24.65 -20.13 -12.71
N ALA A 166 25.87 -19.62 -12.75
CA ALA A 166 26.59 -19.23 -11.55
C ALA A 166 25.77 -18.17 -10.78
N ALA A 167 25.75 -18.29 -9.45
CA ALA A 167 25.18 -17.33 -8.47
C ALA A 167 23.66 -17.37 -8.18
N ARG A 168 22.99 -18.53 -8.26
CA ARG A 168 21.71 -18.70 -7.52
C ARG A 168 22.00 -19.19 -6.10
N ALA A 169 21.90 -18.29 -5.11
CA ALA A 169 21.95 -18.67 -3.70
C ALA A 169 20.96 -19.84 -3.44
N PRO A 170 21.33 -20.87 -2.66
CA PRO A 170 20.42 -21.95 -2.34
C PRO A 170 19.19 -21.38 -1.62
N LYS A 171 18.01 -21.47 -2.26
CA LYS A 171 16.76 -21.00 -1.64
C LYS A 171 16.47 -21.86 -0.41
N PRO A 172 16.18 -21.25 0.76
CA PRO A 172 16.00 -22.03 1.99
C PRO A 172 14.81 -22.96 1.87
N ALA A 173 14.92 -24.17 2.44
CA ALA A 173 13.84 -25.17 2.43
C ALA A 173 12.56 -24.70 3.16
N TRP A 174 12.64 -23.62 3.93
CA TRP A 174 11.52 -23.04 4.70
C TRP A 174 10.70 -22.00 3.93
N SER A 175 11.09 -21.60 2.71
CA SER A 175 10.34 -20.65 1.88
C SER A 175 9.69 -21.38 0.70
N PRO A 176 8.45 -21.89 0.83
CA PRO A 176 7.78 -22.61 -0.25
C PRO A 176 7.46 -21.73 -1.46
N PHE A 177 7.36 -20.40 -1.30
CA PHE A 177 6.93 -19.50 -2.38
C PHE A 177 8.07 -18.81 -3.12
N ASN A 178 7.80 -18.51 -4.39
CA ASN A 178 8.71 -17.93 -5.35
C ASN A 178 8.63 -16.40 -5.32
N GLY A 179 9.29 -15.81 -4.33
CA GLY A 179 9.34 -14.35 -4.18
C GLY A 179 9.92 -13.61 -5.39
N ASP A 180 10.82 -14.23 -6.17
CA ASP A 180 11.34 -13.60 -7.39
C ASP A 180 10.25 -13.47 -8.46
N ALA A 181 9.34 -14.45 -8.56
CA ALA A 181 8.23 -14.39 -9.50
C ALA A 181 7.21 -13.34 -9.08
N MET A 182 6.85 -13.31 -7.80
CA MET A 182 5.98 -12.28 -7.24
C MET A 182 6.55 -10.87 -7.50
N GLY A 183 7.83 -10.65 -7.21
CA GLY A 183 8.49 -9.37 -7.46
C GLY A 183 8.45 -8.94 -8.92
N ARG A 184 8.63 -9.87 -9.87
CA ARG A 184 8.49 -9.59 -11.29
C ARG A 184 7.05 -9.26 -11.69
N TRP A 185 6.07 -10.00 -11.19
CA TRP A 185 4.66 -9.73 -11.50
C TRP A 185 4.22 -8.37 -10.97
N VAL A 186 4.66 -7.99 -9.77
CA VAL A 186 4.41 -6.67 -9.20
C VAL A 186 5.02 -5.58 -10.10
N LEU A 187 6.28 -5.75 -10.53
CA LEU A 187 6.90 -4.79 -11.45
C LEU A 187 6.16 -4.72 -12.79
N GLU A 188 5.83 -5.86 -13.39
CA GLU A 188 5.05 -5.94 -14.65
C GLU A 188 3.70 -5.22 -14.52
N ALA A 189 3.02 -5.34 -13.38
CA ALA A 189 1.76 -4.66 -13.14
C ALA A 189 1.93 -3.14 -12.97
N LEU A 190 2.99 -2.68 -12.30
CA LEU A 190 3.30 -1.24 -12.21
C LEU A 190 3.64 -0.65 -13.58
N GLU A 191 4.45 -1.35 -14.39
CA GLU A 191 4.74 -0.94 -15.77
C GLU A 191 3.47 -0.92 -16.65
N ALA A 192 2.57 -1.89 -16.47
CA ALA A 192 1.30 -1.92 -17.18
C ALA A 192 0.40 -0.73 -16.81
N MET A 193 0.44 -0.25 -15.57
CA MET A 193 -0.29 0.95 -15.16
C MET A 193 0.17 2.20 -15.91
N ASP A 194 1.47 2.34 -16.19
CA ASP A 194 2.00 3.51 -16.93
C ASP A 194 1.47 3.62 -18.36
N ALA A 195 1.05 2.49 -18.95
CA ALA A 195 0.40 2.47 -20.26
C ALA A 195 -1.09 2.84 -20.21
N THR A 196 -1.68 2.93 -19.01
CA THR A 196 -3.06 3.33 -18.80
C THR A 196 -3.13 4.82 -18.49
N THR A 197 -4.10 5.50 -19.09
CA THR A 197 -4.53 6.83 -18.66
C THR A 197 -6.00 6.70 -18.30
N GLY A 198 -6.33 6.93 -17.02
CA GLY A 198 -7.67 6.77 -16.49
C GLY A 198 -8.61 7.84 -17.05
N LEU A 199 -8.16 9.09 -17.09
CA LEU A 199 -8.91 10.21 -17.64
C LEU A 199 -7.95 11.17 -18.37
N ALA A 200 -7.89 11.10 -19.70
CA ALA A 200 -7.24 12.14 -20.49
C ALA A 200 -8.22 13.32 -20.63
N THR A 201 -7.78 14.54 -20.30
CA THR A 201 -8.50 15.75 -20.73
C THR A 201 -7.95 16.10 -22.12
N PRO A 202 -8.72 16.02 -23.22
CA PRO A 202 -8.22 16.40 -24.52
C PRO A 202 -7.84 17.89 -24.52
N GLY A 203 -6.56 18.19 -24.71
CA GLY A 203 -6.04 19.56 -24.79
C GLY A 203 -5.49 20.18 -23.49
N SER A 204 -5.45 19.47 -22.35
CA SER A 204 -4.64 19.91 -21.20
C SER A 204 -3.18 19.51 -21.41
N ALA A 205 -2.25 20.44 -21.16
CA ALA A 205 -0.81 20.18 -21.25
C ALA A 205 -0.28 19.23 -20.15
N ASP A 206 -1.16 18.81 -19.23
CA ASP A 206 -0.86 17.93 -18.11
C ASP A 206 -1.78 16.70 -18.22
N PRO A 207 -1.27 15.48 -18.45
CA PRO A 207 -2.09 14.27 -18.35
C PRO A 207 -2.62 14.21 -16.91
N ALA A 208 -3.94 14.36 -16.76
CA ALA A 208 -4.60 14.78 -15.54
C ALA A 208 -4.25 13.92 -14.31
N SER A 209 -3.26 14.34 -13.52
CA SER A 209 -3.04 13.80 -12.18
C SER A 209 -4.32 13.96 -11.35
N LEU A 210 -4.66 12.94 -10.55
CA LEU A 210 -5.73 13.08 -9.55
C LEU A 210 -5.28 13.95 -8.38
N LEU A 211 -3.96 14.18 -8.25
CA LEU A 211 -3.41 15.14 -7.31
C LEU A 211 -3.65 16.57 -7.81
N ARG A 212 -4.06 17.43 -6.91
CA ARG A 212 -4.19 18.87 -7.17
C ARG A 212 -2.82 19.54 -7.24
N THR A 213 -2.76 20.71 -7.88
CA THR A 213 -1.56 21.55 -7.86
C THR A 213 -1.14 21.85 -6.42
N GLY A 214 0.07 21.43 -6.04
CA GLY A 214 0.59 21.59 -4.67
C GLY A 214 0.08 20.56 -3.66
N GLN A 215 -0.72 19.58 -4.08
CA GLN A 215 -1.03 18.41 -3.25
C GLN A 215 0.16 17.46 -3.26
N GLU A 216 0.69 17.19 -2.07
CA GLU A 216 1.72 16.19 -1.87
C GLU A 216 1.10 14.87 -1.45
N LEU A 217 1.53 13.77 -2.06
CA LEU A 217 1.16 12.41 -1.68
C LEU A 217 2.37 11.72 -1.05
N ASP A 218 2.23 11.28 0.20
CA ASP A 218 3.23 10.43 0.86
C ASP A 218 2.78 8.98 0.87
N LEU A 219 3.70 8.08 0.50
CA LEU A 219 3.55 6.64 0.68
C LEU A 219 4.63 6.13 1.63
N PHE A 220 4.22 5.43 2.69
CA PHE A 220 5.07 4.74 3.63
C PHE A 220 4.82 3.23 3.55
N VAL A 221 5.87 2.46 3.30
CA VAL A 221 5.80 0.99 3.26
C VAL A 221 6.76 0.42 4.30
N THR A 222 6.23 -0.31 5.29
CA THR A 222 7.06 -0.88 6.36
C THR A 222 7.77 -2.16 5.92
N ALA A 223 8.97 -2.38 6.43
CA ALA A 223 9.73 -3.61 6.29
C ALA A 223 10.60 -3.84 7.53
N THR A 224 11.05 -5.08 7.71
CA THR A 224 11.93 -5.45 8.83
C THR A 224 13.29 -5.87 8.30
N ASP A 225 14.35 -5.13 8.61
CA ASP A 225 15.73 -5.56 8.38
C ASP A 225 16.10 -6.62 9.42
N LEU A 226 16.43 -7.84 8.97
CA LEU A 226 16.81 -8.95 9.84
C LEU A 226 18.09 -8.68 10.65
N HIS A 227 18.98 -7.84 10.11
CA HIS A 227 20.20 -7.45 10.78
C HIS A 227 20.04 -6.15 11.56
N GLY A 228 19.08 -5.31 11.19
CA GLY A 228 18.92 -3.97 11.74
C GLY A 228 20.19 -3.12 11.66
N TYR A 229 20.15 -1.96 12.29
CA TYR A 229 21.30 -1.08 12.40
C TYR A 229 21.36 -0.42 13.77
N PHE A 230 22.57 -0.07 14.19
CA PHE A 230 22.78 0.61 15.46
C PHE A 230 22.57 2.11 15.30
N ARG A 231 21.66 2.68 16.09
CA ARG A 231 21.40 4.12 16.18
C ARG A 231 21.84 4.60 17.56
N ARG A 232 22.45 5.79 17.61
CA ARG A 232 22.66 6.49 18.88
C ARG A 232 21.37 7.18 19.31
N VAL A 233 20.93 6.88 20.52
CA VAL A 233 19.79 7.53 21.17
C VAL A 233 20.34 8.45 22.26
N PRO A 234 20.15 9.77 22.16
CA PRO A 234 20.60 10.68 23.20
C PRO A 234 19.74 10.48 24.46
N SER A 235 20.38 10.17 25.59
CA SER A 235 19.70 10.01 26.88
C SER A 235 19.19 11.34 27.46
N HIS A 236 19.82 12.45 27.06
CA HIS A 236 19.40 13.83 27.29
C HIS A 236 20.16 14.76 26.31
N ASP A 237 19.83 16.05 26.28
CA ASP A 237 20.53 17.07 25.49
C ASP A 237 22.03 17.11 25.84
N GLY A 238 22.89 16.64 24.94
CA GLY A 238 24.35 16.59 25.13
C GLY A 238 24.88 15.42 25.95
N GLY A 239 24.04 14.45 26.33
CA GLY A 239 24.43 13.28 27.11
C GLY A 239 25.22 12.23 26.33
N LYS A 240 25.90 11.32 27.03
CA LYS A 240 26.46 10.10 26.43
C LYS A 240 25.30 9.27 25.85
N GLY A 241 25.21 9.20 24.52
CA GLY A 241 24.15 8.44 23.86
C GLY A 241 24.31 6.94 24.09
N ASP A 242 23.19 6.28 24.38
CA ASP A 242 23.10 4.82 24.33
C ASP A 242 23.00 4.36 22.86
N VAL A 243 23.22 3.07 22.61
CA VAL A 243 23.14 2.48 21.29
C VAL A 243 21.98 1.49 21.25
N ASP A 244 20.99 1.79 20.42
CA ASP A 244 19.85 0.91 20.19
C ASP A 244 19.94 0.24 18.81
N ARG A 245 19.43 -0.98 18.69
CA ARG A 245 19.38 -1.72 17.41
C ARG A 245 17.99 -1.57 16.79
N GLN A 246 17.91 -0.77 15.75
CA GLN A 246 16.70 -0.54 14.98
C GLN A 246 16.58 -1.57 13.85
N ASN A 247 15.56 -2.43 13.92
CA ASN A 247 15.25 -3.41 12.86
C ASN A 247 14.11 -2.94 11.93
N ARG A 248 13.25 -2.04 12.40
CA ARG A 248 12.16 -1.48 11.58
C ARG A 248 12.71 -0.48 10.57
N THR A 249 12.34 -0.68 9.31
CA THR A 249 12.66 0.16 8.16
C THR A 249 11.36 0.60 7.50
N VAL A 250 11.32 1.85 7.03
CA VAL A 250 10.16 2.40 6.32
C VAL A 250 10.66 2.97 5.00
N PHE A 251 10.14 2.46 3.88
CA PHE A 251 10.37 3.04 2.57
C PHE A 251 9.37 4.17 2.38
N HIS A 252 9.89 5.40 2.24
CA HIS A 252 9.09 6.59 2.02
C HIS A 252 9.22 7.05 0.57
N PHE A 253 8.08 7.19 -0.11
CA PHE A 253 7.99 7.75 -1.45
C PHE A 253 7.15 9.02 -1.38
N ALA A 254 7.67 10.10 -1.95
CA ALA A 254 7.05 11.41 -1.96
C ALA A 254 7.50 12.18 -3.21
N PRO A 255 6.73 13.19 -3.66
CA PRO A 255 7.15 14.05 -4.74
C PRO A 255 8.45 14.78 -4.40
N THR A 256 9.31 14.90 -5.41
CA THR A 256 10.54 15.69 -5.35
C THR A 256 10.41 16.87 -6.30
N SER A 257 11.39 17.79 -6.28
CA SER A 257 11.42 18.89 -7.24
C SER A 257 11.59 18.45 -8.71
N ARG A 258 11.80 17.14 -8.97
CA ARG A 258 12.11 16.59 -10.29
C ARG A 258 11.10 15.59 -10.81
N ASP A 259 10.32 14.96 -9.92
CA ASP A 259 9.40 13.87 -10.26
C ASP A 259 8.33 13.73 -9.17
N SER A 260 7.16 13.18 -9.53
CA SER A 260 6.07 12.90 -8.59
C SER A 260 6.42 11.84 -7.54
N GLY A 261 7.49 11.07 -7.77
CA GLY A 261 7.89 9.94 -6.91
C GLY A 261 7.16 8.63 -7.26
N PHE A 262 6.28 8.63 -8.26
CA PHE A 262 5.45 7.49 -8.65
C PHE A 262 5.44 7.20 -10.17
N GLY A 263 6.23 7.94 -10.95
CA GLY A 263 6.38 7.73 -12.39
C GLY A 263 7.15 6.45 -12.74
N PRO A 264 7.40 6.20 -14.05
CA PRO A 264 8.04 4.96 -14.51
C PRO A 264 9.40 4.66 -13.86
N ARG A 265 10.18 5.70 -13.51
CA ARG A 265 11.47 5.53 -12.83
C ARG A 265 11.34 4.99 -11.40
N ALA A 266 10.22 5.25 -10.74
CA ALA A 266 9.96 4.78 -9.38
C ALA A 266 9.49 3.31 -9.33
N ASN A 267 9.02 2.74 -10.45
CA ASN A 267 8.45 1.39 -10.50
C ASN A 267 9.35 0.31 -9.88
N GLY A 268 10.66 0.35 -10.17
CA GLY A 268 11.61 -0.60 -9.58
C GLY A 268 11.67 -0.51 -8.06
N GLY A 269 11.66 0.72 -7.51
CA GLY A 269 11.70 0.97 -6.07
C GLY A 269 10.38 0.62 -5.38
N LEU A 270 9.26 0.99 -6.00
CA LEU A 270 7.91 0.64 -5.57
C LEU A 270 7.72 -0.89 -5.54
N ALA A 271 8.17 -1.59 -6.59
CA ALA A 271 8.11 -3.05 -6.66
C ALA A 271 8.99 -3.70 -5.60
N PHE A 272 10.18 -3.13 -5.32
CA PHE A 272 11.03 -3.60 -4.23
C PHE A 272 10.34 -3.43 -2.87
N ALA A 273 9.77 -2.25 -2.58
CA ALA A 273 9.05 -1.99 -1.34
C ALA A 273 7.88 -2.96 -1.15
N ALA A 274 7.04 -3.13 -2.18
CA ALA A 274 5.95 -4.10 -2.20
C ALA A 274 6.44 -5.55 -2.01
N ARG A 275 7.58 -5.92 -2.59
CA ARG A 275 8.18 -7.25 -2.41
C ARG A 275 8.76 -7.46 -1.01
N ALA A 276 9.42 -6.46 -0.46
CA ALA A 276 10.07 -6.51 0.85
C ALA A 276 9.04 -6.56 1.97
N THR A 277 8.02 -5.70 1.92
CA THR A 277 6.95 -5.66 2.92
C THR A 277 6.12 -6.95 2.98
N SER A 278 6.10 -7.74 1.90
CA SER A 278 5.35 -9.00 1.81
C SER A 278 6.23 -10.26 1.92
N CYS A 279 7.49 -10.13 2.36
CA CYS A 279 8.39 -11.25 2.66
C CYS A 279 7.99 -11.98 3.96
N PHE A 280 6.79 -12.55 4.02
CA PHE A 280 6.27 -13.21 5.21
C PHE A 280 7.14 -14.42 5.61
N PRO A 281 7.71 -14.45 6.83
CA PRO A 281 8.54 -15.56 7.30
C PRO A 281 7.82 -16.91 7.22
N GLY A 282 8.49 -17.93 6.68
CA GLY A 282 7.88 -19.25 6.44
C GLY A 282 7.10 -19.38 5.13
N ALA A 283 6.84 -18.28 4.41
CA ALA A 283 6.22 -18.29 3.08
C ALA A 283 7.21 -17.83 2.00
N PHE A 284 7.78 -16.64 2.18
CA PHE A 284 8.73 -16.03 1.25
C PHE A 284 10.10 -15.82 1.91
N ALA A 285 11.16 -16.07 1.15
CA ALA A 285 12.52 -15.78 1.58
C ALA A 285 12.73 -14.26 1.71
N PRO A 286 13.63 -13.81 2.62
CA PRO A 286 14.02 -12.41 2.74
C PRO A 286 14.60 -11.91 1.42
N VAL A 287 14.51 -10.61 1.18
CA VAL A 287 14.96 -9.97 -0.06
C VAL A 287 15.96 -8.86 0.24
N SER A 288 16.94 -8.69 -0.64
CA SER A 288 17.86 -7.55 -0.64
C SER A 288 17.72 -6.78 -1.95
N VAL A 289 18.09 -5.49 -1.97
CA VAL A 289 18.02 -4.67 -3.20
C VAL A 289 18.89 -5.29 -4.29
N ALA A 290 20.10 -5.73 -3.94
CA ALA A 290 21.03 -6.37 -4.85
C ALA A 290 20.46 -7.67 -5.48
N HIS A 291 19.78 -8.50 -4.68
CA HIS A 291 19.13 -9.70 -5.20
C HIS A 291 17.92 -9.37 -6.06
N PHE A 292 17.12 -8.38 -5.64
CA PHE A 292 15.91 -7.99 -6.37
C PHE A 292 16.23 -7.40 -7.73
N GLU A 293 17.23 -6.52 -7.82
CA GLU A 293 17.74 -5.95 -9.08
C GLU A 293 18.07 -7.04 -10.10
N GLU A 294 18.79 -8.10 -9.68
CA GLU A 294 19.09 -9.26 -10.53
C GLU A 294 17.82 -10.05 -10.91
N ALA A 295 16.90 -10.22 -9.96
CA ALA A 295 15.68 -10.98 -10.17
C ALA A 295 14.71 -10.34 -11.18
N VAL A 296 14.70 -9.00 -11.26
CA VAL A 296 13.81 -8.22 -12.14
C VAL A 296 14.46 -7.77 -13.44
N ARG A 297 15.79 -7.89 -13.61
CA ARG A 297 16.49 -7.54 -14.87
C ARG A 297 15.91 -8.23 -16.12
N ARG A 298 15.22 -9.35 -15.94
CA ARG A 298 14.59 -10.13 -17.03
C ARG A 298 13.18 -9.65 -17.40
N VAL A 299 12.60 -8.70 -16.69
CA VAL A 299 11.30 -8.12 -17.04
C VAL A 299 11.49 -7.24 -18.28
N PRO A 300 10.87 -7.59 -19.43
CA PRO A 300 11.04 -6.80 -20.66
C PRO A 300 10.48 -5.39 -20.48
N ALA A 301 11.12 -4.41 -21.13
CA ALA A 301 10.68 -3.00 -21.18
C ALA A 301 10.63 -2.24 -19.85
N ALA A 302 10.84 -2.89 -18.70
CA ALA A 302 10.87 -2.22 -17.40
C ALA A 302 12.07 -1.27 -17.29
N VAL A 303 11.84 -0.11 -16.65
CA VAL A 303 12.93 0.78 -16.29
C VAL A 303 13.80 0.09 -15.24
N PRO A 304 15.12 -0.07 -15.47
CA PRO A 304 15.97 -0.77 -14.52
C PRO A 304 15.98 -0.08 -13.15
N LEU A 305 15.80 -0.87 -12.09
CA LEU A 305 16.08 -0.41 -10.73
C LEU A 305 17.58 -0.13 -10.60
N VAL A 306 17.96 1.14 -10.44
CA VAL A 306 19.34 1.51 -10.15
C VAL A 306 19.57 1.43 -8.65
N ARG A 307 20.26 0.39 -8.21
CA ARG A 307 20.55 0.12 -6.79
C ARG A 307 21.10 1.34 -6.04
N ALA A 308 22.07 2.04 -6.61
CA ALA A 308 22.71 3.19 -5.98
C ALA A 308 21.73 4.37 -5.76
N ASP A 309 20.75 4.53 -6.64
CA ASP A 309 19.72 5.56 -6.51
C ASP A 309 18.74 5.19 -5.39
N PHE A 310 18.26 3.94 -5.42
CA PHE A 310 17.37 3.42 -4.38
C PHE A 310 18.01 3.48 -2.98
N GLU A 311 19.28 3.11 -2.86
CA GLU A 311 19.99 3.17 -1.59
C GLU A 311 20.11 4.59 -1.05
N ARG A 312 20.45 5.55 -1.92
CA ARG A 312 20.55 6.96 -1.53
C ARG A 312 19.21 7.52 -1.08
N GLU A 313 18.12 7.10 -1.72
CA GLU A 313 16.78 7.66 -1.48
C GLU A 313 16.09 7.01 -0.27
N HIS A 314 16.23 5.71 -0.08
CA HIS A 314 15.45 4.98 0.93
C HIS A 314 16.30 4.29 2.01
N LEU A 315 17.61 4.14 1.79
CA LEU A 315 18.52 3.38 2.67
C LEU A 315 19.74 4.22 3.10
N ALA A 316 19.67 5.55 3.02
CA ALA A 316 20.79 6.45 3.32
C ALA A 316 21.39 6.23 4.72
N GLN A 317 20.56 5.84 5.70
CA GLN A 317 20.97 5.53 7.06
C GLN A 317 22.04 4.45 7.16
N TYR A 318 22.08 3.50 6.21
CA TYR A 318 23.10 2.45 6.19
C TYR A 318 24.46 2.98 5.73
N GLY A 319 24.48 3.90 4.75
CA GLY A 319 25.70 4.57 4.32
C GLY A 319 26.34 5.39 5.44
N LEU A 320 25.52 6.05 6.28
CA LEU A 320 25.99 6.84 7.43
C LEU A 320 26.74 6.02 8.48
N ILE A 321 26.52 4.71 8.54
CA ILE A 321 27.21 3.78 9.46
C ILE A 321 28.23 2.88 8.75
N GLY A 322 28.61 3.21 7.51
CA GLY A 322 29.57 2.44 6.72
C GLY A 322 29.09 1.04 6.33
N ALA A 323 27.78 0.81 6.33
CA ALA A 323 27.18 -0.44 5.89
C ALA A 323 26.65 -0.34 4.46
N ASP A 324 26.73 -1.45 3.75
CA ASP A 324 26.09 -1.59 2.45
C ASP A 324 24.58 -1.85 2.62
N GLY A 325 23.75 -0.88 2.22
CA GLY A 325 22.29 -0.96 2.31
C GLY A 325 21.71 -1.99 1.35
N GLY A 326 22.28 -2.17 0.16
CA GLY A 326 21.71 -3.02 -0.87
C GLY A 326 21.87 -4.51 -0.62
N THR A 327 22.74 -4.90 0.31
CA THR A 327 22.89 -6.31 0.74
C THR A 327 22.10 -6.65 2.01
N ARG A 328 21.41 -5.67 2.62
CA ARG A 328 20.52 -5.89 3.76
C ARG A 328 19.34 -6.78 3.39
N LEU A 329 18.95 -7.65 4.31
CA LEU A 329 17.89 -8.62 4.12
C LEU A 329 16.62 -8.13 4.82
N PHE A 330 15.61 -7.85 4.02
CA PHE A 330 14.31 -7.37 4.46
C PHE A 330 13.28 -8.51 4.46
N VAL A 331 12.50 -8.56 5.54
CA VAL A 331 11.29 -9.37 5.67
C VAL A 331 10.08 -8.48 5.88
N ASP A 332 8.91 -9.11 5.97
CA ASP A 332 7.62 -8.46 6.12
C ASP A 332 7.62 -7.38 7.22
N GLY A 333 6.96 -6.25 6.91
CA GLY A 333 6.84 -5.11 7.83
C GLY A 333 6.03 -5.47 9.08
N GLY A 334 5.04 -6.34 8.93
CA GLY A 334 4.12 -6.76 10.00
C GLY A 334 4.78 -7.56 11.11
N VAL A 335 6.04 -7.99 10.92
CA VAL A 335 6.86 -8.59 12.00
C VAL A 335 7.11 -7.59 13.13
N LEU A 336 7.30 -6.30 12.82
CA LEU A 336 7.60 -5.25 13.80
C LEU A 336 6.60 -4.09 13.79
N ASP A 337 5.98 -3.83 12.65
CA ASP A 337 5.14 -2.64 12.43
C ASP A 337 4.05 -2.95 11.38
N ASN A 338 3.02 -3.66 11.83
CA ASN A 338 1.84 -3.94 10.99
C ASN A 338 0.88 -2.74 10.92
N ARG A 339 1.05 -1.75 11.80
CA ARG A 339 0.13 -0.62 12.00
C ARG A 339 0.91 0.69 12.05
N PRO A 340 1.40 1.18 10.90
CA PRO A 340 2.30 2.34 10.82
C PRO A 340 1.61 3.70 11.07
N PHE A 341 0.90 3.84 12.19
CA PHE A 341 0.26 5.08 12.60
C PHE A 341 1.27 6.18 12.92
N ASP A 342 2.46 5.84 13.43
CA ASP A 342 3.45 6.83 13.85
C ASP A 342 3.99 7.66 12.67
N VAL A 343 4.35 7.00 11.57
CA VAL A 343 4.81 7.69 10.34
C VAL A 343 3.68 8.48 9.70
N MET A 344 2.45 7.95 9.71
CA MET A 344 1.29 8.65 9.18
C MET A 344 0.97 9.90 10.02
N ILE A 345 0.92 9.81 11.35
CA ILE A 345 0.68 10.96 12.23
C ILE A 345 1.77 12.01 12.04
N GLY A 346 3.03 11.59 11.95
CA GLY A 346 4.16 12.48 11.66
C GLY A 346 3.99 13.23 10.33
N ALA A 347 3.63 12.50 9.26
CA ALA A 347 3.41 13.08 7.95
C ALA A 347 2.24 14.08 7.93
N ILE A 348 1.11 13.71 8.55
CA ILE A 348 -0.06 14.57 8.71
C ILE A 348 0.31 15.90 9.36
N ALA A 349 1.13 15.87 10.41
CA ALA A 349 1.53 17.06 11.14
C ALA A 349 2.34 18.06 10.29
N SER A 350 3.02 17.58 9.25
CA SER A 350 3.77 18.42 8.30
C SER A 350 2.94 18.88 7.08
N LYS A 351 1.74 18.36 6.86
CA LYS A 351 0.92 18.71 5.69
C LYS A 351 0.37 20.13 5.78
N SER A 352 0.66 20.95 4.77
CA SER A 352 0.07 22.29 4.64
C SER A 352 -1.38 22.22 4.17
N ALA A 353 -2.22 23.15 4.64
CA ALA A 353 -3.60 23.30 4.18
C ALA A 353 -3.77 24.69 3.54
N GLN A 354 -4.22 24.74 2.29
CA GLN A 354 -4.49 25.99 1.56
C GLN A 354 -5.97 26.43 1.68
N THR A 355 -6.84 25.51 2.10
CA THR A 355 -8.29 25.67 2.22
C THR A 355 -8.78 25.13 3.56
N ARG A 356 -10.08 25.22 3.86
CA ARG A 356 -10.62 24.59 5.07
C ARG A 356 -10.67 23.07 4.89
N VAL A 357 -9.87 22.36 5.68
CA VAL A 357 -9.70 20.91 5.61
C VAL A 357 -10.41 20.18 6.76
N ASP A 358 -11.13 19.11 6.44
CA ASP A 358 -11.47 18.04 7.39
C ASP A 358 -10.52 16.88 7.13
N ARG A 359 -9.73 16.49 8.12
CA ARG A 359 -8.80 15.38 8.00
C ARG A 359 -9.33 14.16 8.74
N ARG A 360 -9.43 13.05 8.02
CA ARG A 360 -9.83 11.75 8.58
C ARG A 360 -8.70 10.75 8.42
N ILE A 361 -8.39 10.07 9.51
CA ILE A 361 -7.56 8.87 9.47
C ILE A 361 -8.50 7.70 9.20
N VAL A 362 -8.23 6.95 8.13
CA VAL A 362 -8.99 5.76 7.76
C VAL A 362 -8.06 4.56 8.00
N HIS A 363 -8.42 3.76 9.00
CA HIS A 363 -7.74 2.52 9.30
C HIS A 363 -8.42 1.36 8.57
N ILE A 364 -7.65 0.65 7.75
CA ILE A 364 -8.09 -0.51 6.99
C ILE A 364 -7.50 -1.74 7.67
N ASP A 365 -8.30 -2.36 8.53
CA ASP A 365 -7.98 -3.63 9.21
C ASP A 365 -8.80 -4.74 8.54
N PRO A 366 -8.18 -5.62 7.75
CA PRO A 366 -8.86 -6.76 7.17
C PRO A 366 -9.11 -7.82 8.26
N ASP A 367 -10.17 -7.63 9.05
CA ASP A 367 -10.62 -8.63 10.03
C ASP A 367 -11.63 -9.58 9.38
N PRO A 368 -11.28 -10.86 9.16
CA PRO A 368 -12.27 -11.85 8.79
C PRO A 368 -13.12 -12.13 10.04
N ALA A 369 -14.17 -11.34 10.24
CA ALA A 369 -15.19 -11.61 11.26
C ALA A 369 -15.52 -13.10 11.26
N THR A 370 -15.65 -13.71 12.44
CA THR A 370 -15.83 -15.16 12.60
C THR A 370 -16.94 -15.66 11.69
N TRP A 371 -16.56 -16.24 10.56
CA TRP A 371 -17.47 -16.94 9.69
C TRP A 371 -17.75 -18.28 10.36
N GLU A 372 -18.95 -18.45 10.91
CA GLU A 372 -19.40 -19.78 11.31
C GLU A 372 -19.46 -20.65 10.05
N GLU A 373 -18.49 -21.57 9.92
CA GLU A 373 -18.48 -22.54 8.84
C GLU A 373 -19.80 -23.33 8.85
N PRO A 374 -20.54 -23.38 7.72
CA PRO A 374 -21.55 -24.42 7.55
C PRO A 374 -20.82 -25.75 7.66
N SER A 375 -21.24 -26.58 8.63
CA SER A 375 -20.64 -27.88 8.95
C SER A 375 -20.77 -28.86 7.78
N ALA A 376 -19.98 -28.69 6.73
CA ALA A 376 -19.86 -29.61 5.62
C ALA A 376 -18.53 -30.36 5.78
N PRO A 377 -18.54 -31.70 5.93
CA PRO A 377 -17.29 -32.45 6.06
C PRO A 377 -16.44 -32.26 4.80
N LEU A 378 -15.18 -31.84 4.99
CA LEU A 378 -14.20 -31.69 3.93
C LEU A 378 -14.10 -33.00 3.12
N PRO A 379 -14.06 -32.94 1.78
CA PRO A 379 -13.93 -34.14 0.96
C PRO A 379 -12.58 -34.80 1.24
N THR A 380 -12.62 -35.99 1.84
CA THR A 380 -11.42 -36.79 2.13
C THR A 380 -10.75 -37.20 0.82
N TYR A 381 -9.60 -36.60 0.52
CA TYR A 381 -8.72 -37.05 -0.55
C TYR A 381 -8.03 -38.35 -0.12
N GLY A 382 -8.64 -39.50 -0.41
CA GLY A 382 -8.03 -40.79 -0.10
C GLY A 382 -8.99 -41.95 0.07
N SER A 383 -9.67 -42.37 -0.99
CA SER A 383 -9.89 -43.81 -1.18
C SER A 383 -9.94 -44.13 -2.67
N SER A 384 -8.91 -44.81 -3.15
CA SER A 384 -8.89 -45.41 -4.48
C SER A 384 -9.91 -46.54 -4.51
N ARG A 385 -11.14 -46.24 -4.92
CA ARG A 385 -12.08 -47.29 -5.33
C ARG A 385 -11.53 -47.93 -6.60
N ARG A 386 -10.90 -49.10 -6.43
CA ARG A 386 -10.58 -50.01 -7.55
C ARG A 386 -11.87 -50.25 -8.32
N CYS A 387 -11.90 -49.74 -9.55
CA CYS A 387 -12.94 -50.08 -10.51
C CYS A 387 -12.71 -51.54 -10.92
N SER A 388 -13.47 -52.48 -10.34
CA SER A 388 -13.48 -53.86 -10.83
C SER A 388 -14.18 -53.88 -12.19
N ARG A 389 -13.40 -54.13 -13.25
CA ARG A 389 -13.93 -54.56 -14.54
C ARG A 389 -14.82 -55.78 -14.31
N ARG A 390 -16.11 -55.67 -14.63
CA ARG A 390 -16.90 -56.83 -15.02
C ARG A 390 -16.92 -56.88 -16.55
N SER A 391 -16.22 -57.87 -17.07
CA SER A 391 -16.40 -58.41 -18.42
C SER A 391 -17.85 -58.87 -18.61
N ALA A 392 -18.27 -58.91 -19.88
CA ALA A 392 -19.55 -59.40 -20.38
C ALA A 392 -20.00 -60.75 -19.78
#